data_AF-A0A973I4Q4-F1
#
_entry.id   AF-A0A973I4Q4-F1
#
_cell.length_a   1.000
_cell.length_b   1.000
_cell.length_c   1.000
_cell.angle_alpha   90.00
_cell.angle_beta   90.00
_cell.angle_gamma   90.00
#
_symmetry.space_group_name_H-M   'P 1'
#
loop_
_entity.id
_entity.type
_entity.pdbx_description
1 polymer ?
#
loop_
_entity_poly.entity_id
_entity_poly.type
_entity_poly.pdbx_seq_one_letter_code
_entity_poly.pdbx_strand_id
1 'polypeptide(L)' 'MTKLDFSAINKSSAQSFHSHKNIIKKIGRGETVLCSTCQQPLTLITAQKGQPNLIPGIRCKKGCTNIELEFAM' A
#
# COMPACT_ATOMS: atom_id res chain seq x y z
N MET A 1 -25.99 -8.74 -24.06
CA MET A 1 -25.20 -7.52 -23.84
C MET A 1 -25.23 -7.22 -22.34
N THR A 2 -24.27 -7.77 -21.59
CA THR A 2 -24.22 -7.66 -20.12
C THR A 2 -23.84 -6.23 -19.75
N LYS A 3 -24.77 -5.53 -19.12
CA LYS A 3 -24.61 -4.16 -18.62
C LYS A 3 -23.54 -4.20 -17.53
N LEU A 4 -22.31 -3.78 -17.86
CA LEU A 4 -21.22 -3.66 -16.90
C LEU A 4 -21.65 -2.66 -15.83
N ASP A 5 -21.98 -3.15 -14.63
CA ASP A 5 -22.33 -2.32 -13.50
C ASP A 5 -21.05 -1.72 -12.89
N PHE A 6 -20.69 -0.53 -13.39
CA PHE A 6 -19.51 0.22 -12.91
C PHE A 6 -19.69 0.77 -11.49
N SER A 7 -20.89 0.67 -10.90
CA SER A 7 -21.18 1.16 -9.55
C SER A 7 -20.47 0.31 -8.49
N ALA A 8 -20.42 -1.01 -8.69
CA ALA A 8 -19.70 -1.93 -7.80
C ALA A 8 -18.18 -1.70 -7.84
N ILE A 9 -17.63 -1.46 -9.04
CA ILE A 9 -16.20 -1.19 -9.25
C ILE A 9 -15.81 0.12 -8.55
N ASN A 10 -16.60 1.19 -8.71
CA ASN A 10 -16.34 2.48 -8.07
C ASN A 10 -16.33 2.39 -6.54
N LYS A 11 -17.26 1.65 -5.93
CA LYS A 11 -17.28 1.43 -4.47
C LYS A 11 -16.04 0.67 -3.99
N SER A 12 -15.65 -0.38 -4.72
CA SER A 12 -14.45 -1.16 -4.43
C SER A 12 -13.17 -0.31 -4.49
N SER A 13 -13.07 0.57 -5.49
CA SER A 13 -11.95 1.50 -5.63
C SER A 13 -11.88 2.49 -4.47
N ALA A 14 -13.02 3.07 -4.05
CA ALA A 14 -13.06 3.99 -2.91
C ALA A 14 -12.66 3.31 -1.60
N GLN A 15 -13.11 2.07 -1.36
CA GLN A 15 -12.73 1.28 -0.18
C GLN A 15 -11.24 0.93 -0.18
N SER A 16 -10.70 0.58 -1.35
CA SER A 16 -9.27 0.29 -1.52
C SER A 16 -8.42 1.51 -1.18
N PHE A 17 -8.81 2.69 -1.66
CA PHE A 17 -8.12 3.95 -1.36
C PHE A 17 -8.12 4.29 0.14
N HIS A 18 -9.27 4.18 0.81
CA HIS A 18 -9.37 4.43 2.25
C HIS A 18 -8.52 3.44 3.06
N SER A 19 -8.52 2.17 2.65
CA SER A 19 -7.72 1.12 3.28
C SER A 19 -6.23 1.41 3.13
N HIS A 20 -5.77 1.77 1.91
CA HIS A 20 -4.38 2.12 1.65
C HIS A 20 -3.95 3.35 2.48
N LYS A 21 -4.79 4.40 2.55
CA LYS A 21 -4.52 5.60 3.35
C LYS A 21 -4.40 5.28 4.85
N ASN A 22 -5.24 4.40 5.39
CA ASN A 22 -5.19 4.01 6.79
C ASN A 22 -3.91 3.22 7.11
N ILE A 23 -3.51 2.29 6.22
CA ILE A 23 -2.27 1.53 6.35
C ILE A 23 -1.06 2.48 6.44
N ILE A 24 -0.97 3.45 5.52
CA ILE A 24 0.12 4.44 5.52
C ILE A 24 0.15 5.21 6.85
N LYS A 25 -1.00 5.68 7.33
CA LYS A 25 -1.09 6.40 8.62
C LYS A 25 -0.65 5.55 9.81
N LYS A 26 -1.05 4.28 9.88
CA LYS A 26 -0.67 3.35 10.96
C LYS A 26 0.83 3.10 10.97
N ILE A 27 1.40 2.77 9.81
CA ILE A 27 2.84 2.55 9.68
C ILE A 27 3.63 3.83 9.98
N GLY A 28 3.14 5.00 9.56
CA GLY A 28 3.75 6.29 9.90
C GLY A 28 3.76 6.61 11.40
N ARG A 29 2.83 6.04 12.19
CA ARG A 29 2.84 6.12 13.67
C ARG A 29 3.72 5.05 14.33
N GLY A 30 4.38 4.19 13.55
CA GLY A 30 5.15 3.06 14.06
C GLY A 30 4.29 1.83 14.44
N GLU A 31 3.01 1.81 14.10
CA GLU A 31 2.17 0.62 14.33
C GLU A 31 2.57 -0.51 13.38
N THR A 32 2.57 -1.75 13.88
CA THR A 32 2.72 -2.93 13.04
C THR A 32 1.40 -3.27 12.38
N VAL A 33 1.37 -3.26 11.05
CA VAL A 33 0.21 -3.64 10.24
C VAL A 33 0.51 -4.94 9.50
N LEU A 34 -0.39 -5.91 9.58
CA LEU A 34 -0.29 -7.15 8.82
C LEU A 34 -0.92 -7.00 7.43
N CYS A 35 -0.30 -7.60 6.42
CA CYS A 35 -0.86 -7.70 5.08
C CYS A 35 -2.14 -8.55 5.13
N SER A 36 -3.22 -8.06 4.53
CA SER A 36 -4.51 -8.77 4.47
C SER A 36 -4.44 -10.09 3.69
N THR A 37 -3.50 -10.23 2.74
CA THR A 37 -3.36 -11.42 1.91
C THR A 37 -2.48 -12.50 2.54
N CYS A 38 -1.29 -12.12 3.03
CA CYS A 38 -0.31 -13.10 3.53
C CYS A 38 -0.11 -13.07 5.04
N GLN A 39 -0.78 -12.17 5.76
CA GLN A 39 -0.69 -12.00 7.21
C GLN A 39 0.73 -11.70 7.73
N GLN A 40 1.65 -11.33 6.83
CA GLN A 40 3.00 -10.92 7.19
C GLN A 40 3.03 -9.42 7.52
N PRO A 41 3.94 -8.97 8.41
CA PRO A 41 4.08 -7.55 8.72
C PRO A 41 4.48 -6.76 7.47
N LEU A 42 3.84 -5.60 7.30
CA LEU A 42 4.21 -4.59 6.32
C LEU A 42 5.42 -3.81 6.82
N THR A 43 6.38 -3.56 5.94
CA THR A 43 7.61 -2.85 6.25
C THR A 43 7.67 -1.55 5.45
N LEU A 44 8.06 -0.46 6.12
CA LEU A 44 8.40 0.80 5.48
C LEU A 44 9.83 0.72 4.93
N ILE A 45 9.96 0.98 3.64
CA ILE A 45 11.23 1.15 2.94
C ILE A 45 11.41 2.64 2.69
N THR A 46 12.43 3.24 3.28
CA THR A 46 12.78 4.64 3.05
C THR A 46 13.82 4.75 1.94
N ALA A 47 13.82 5.87 1.22
CA ALA A 47 14.88 6.18 0.28
C ALA A 47 16.22 6.27 1.04
N GLN A 48 17.22 5.49 0.62
CA GLN A 48 18.55 5.51 1.23
C GLN A 48 19.55 6.11 0.24
N LYS A 49 20.39 7.04 0.71
CA LYS A 49 21.51 7.55 -0.08
C LYS A 49 22.41 6.38 -0.49
N GLY A 50 22.67 6.25 -1.79
CA GLY A 50 23.50 5.18 -2.35
C GLY A 50 22.74 3.93 -2.84
N GLN A 51 21.41 3.88 -2.72
CA GLN A 51 20.59 2.82 -3.32
C GLN A 51 19.55 3.40 -4.30
N PRO A 52 19.98 3.82 -5.51
CA PRO A 52 19.10 4.46 -6.49
C PRO A 52 17.97 3.54 -6.99
N ASN A 53 18.15 2.22 -6.90
CA ASN A 53 17.15 1.24 -7.32
C ASN A 53 16.17 0.85 -6.20
N LEU A 54 16.32 1.41 -4.99
CA LEU A 54 15.42 1.10 -3.88
C LEU A 54 14.22 2.03 -3.95
N ILE A 55 13.09 1.49 -4.42
CA ILE A 55 11.82 2.23 -4.46
C ILE A 55 11.31 2.42 -3.04
N PRO A 56 11.18 3.68 -2.56
CA PRO A 56 10.57 3.97 -1.27
C PRO A 56 9.10 3.58 -1.24
N GLY A 57 8.64 3.01 -0.13
CA GLY A 57 7.27 2.55 -0.04
C GLY A 57 6.98 1.61 1.12
N ILE A 58 5.78 1.07 1.14
CA ILE A 58 5.33 0.05 2.10
C ILE A 58 5.12 -1.26 1.35
N ARG A 59 5.78 -2.32 1.81
CA ARG A 59 5.61 -3.66 1.22
C ARG A 59 5.67 -4.79 2.23
N CYS A 60 4.99 -5.89 1.94
CA CYS A 60 5.20 -7.14 2.66
C CYS A 60 6.27 -8.00 1.99
N LYS A 61 6.85 -8.97 2.72
CA LYS A 61 7.92 -9.85 2.20
C LYS A 61 7.52 -10.65 0.96
N LYS A 62 6.24 -11.01 0.82
CA LYS A 62 5.68 -11.71 -0.35
C LYS A 62 5.33 -10.79 -1.53
N GLY A 63 5.32 -9.48 -1.37
CA GLY A 63 4.92 -8.53 -2.42
C GLY A 63 3.42 -8.41 -2.69
N CYS A 64 2.55 -8.98 -1.83
CA CYS A 64 1.09 -8.89 -1.99
C CYS A 64 0.55 -7.46 -1.85
N THR A 65 1.17 -6.66 -0.97
CA THR A 65 0.93 -5.24 -0.85
C THR A 65 2.21 -4.53 -1.24
N ASN A 66 2.14 -3.63 -2.21
CA ASN A 66 3.23 -2.78 -2.64
C ASN A 66 2.67 -1.37 -2.86
N ILE A 67 2.97 -0.46 -1.94
CA ILE A 67 2.53 0.93 -1.98
C ILE A 67 3.77 1.78 -2.14
N GLU A 68 3.95 2.36 -3.32
CA GLU A 68 5.07 3.27 -3.60
C GLU A 68 4.77 4.63 -2.94
N LEU A 69 5.76 5.18 -2.26
CA LEU A 69 5.65 6.49 -1.61
C LEU A 69 6.61 7.44 -2.28
N GLU A 70 6.06 8.50 -2.88
CA GLU A 70 6.86 9.61 -3.37
C GLU A 70 7.21 10.52 -2.19
N PHE A 71 8.48 10.51 -1.81
CA PHE A 71 9.02 11.50 -0.89
C PHE A 71 9.46 12.70 -1.75
N ALA A 72 8.71 13.80 -1.70
CA ALA A 72 9.14 15.06 -2.30
C ALA A 72 10.47 15.46 -1.65
N MET A 73 11.56 15.31 -2.40
CA MET A 73 12.90 15.81 -2.07
C MET A 73 13.06 17.23 -2.59
#